data_AF-A0A9P9FDQ2-F1
#
_entry.id   AF-A0A9P9FDQ2-F1
#
_cell.length_a   1.000
_cell.length_b   1.000
_cell.length_c   1.000
_cell.angle_alpha   90.00
_cell.angle_beta   90.00
_cell.angle_gamma   90.00
#
_symmetry.space_group_name_H-M   'P 1'
#
loop_
_entity.id
_entity.type
_entity.pdbx_description
1 polymer ?
#
loop_
_entity_poly.entity_id
_entity_poly.type
_entity_poly.pdbx_seq_one_letter_code
_entity_poly.pdbx_strand_id
1 'polypeptide(L)'
;MGTSQDANIAWRPSRTHAKGAALGRFETVEGVRESPQSGKPCTRLELPLPNSPTSDGLPLLIYGRSNATGALVIQFAKASGLTVVMTASSRNFDNVKSLGADGGFDYMADTNIEDIHTVAALGDQGFYLALRMHPEEFVAEINERATHKTTLAYTAIGEAFQFGPYTFRENPGDLAFARDFWILGEKLITEGKIRVHRPKINAHGTGLTAVLRGLEDVGGGL
;
A
#
# COMPACT_ATOMS: atom_id res chain seq x y z
N MET A 1 -22.40 22.41 -17.89
CA MET A 1 -22.30 22.68 -16.44
C MET A 1 -22.02 21.34 -15.77
N GLY A 2 -20.73 20.99 -15.67
CA GLY A 2 -20.31 19.71 -15.10
C GLY A 2 -20.21 19.84 -13.59
N THR A 3 -20.92 18.99 -12.86
CA THR A 3 -20.79 18.86 -11.42
C THR A 3 -19.44 18.22 -11.12
N SER A 4 -18.51 19.04 -10.64
CA SER A 4 -17.28 18.59 -9.97
C SER A 4 -17.69 17.61 -8.87
N GLN A 5 -17.36 16.32 -9.05
CA GLN A 5 -17.33 15.36 -7.95
C GLN A 5 -16.12 15.73 -7.09
N ASP A 6 -16.25 16.81 -6.31
CA ASP A 6 -15.35 17.09 -5.20
C ASP A 6 -15.64 16.05 -4.12
N ALA A 7 -15.11 14.83 -4.34
CA ALA A 7 -14.90 13.89 -3.27
C ALA A 7 -14.14 14.67 -2.20
N ASN A 8 -14.76 14.80 -1.03
CA ASN A 8 -14.34 15.63 0.08
C ASN A 8 -13.11 14.99 0.75
N ILE A 9 -12.00 14.92 0.00
CA ILE A 9 -10.68 14.37 0.32
C ILE A 9 -10.04 15.37 1.31
N ALA A 10 -10.58 15.43 2.52
CA ALA A 10 -10.10 16.31 3.57
C ALA A 10 -9.03 15.61 4.39
N TRP A 11 -8.01 16.36 4.81
CA TRP A 11 -7.07 15.93 5.84
C TRP A 11 -7.80 15.88 7.18
N ARG A 12 -8.14 14.68 7.66
CA ARG A 12 -8.96 14.51 8.87
C ARG A 12 -8.08 14.06 10.05
N PRO A 13 -7.73 14.97 10.98
CA PRO A 13 -7.16 14.56 12.26
C PRO A 13 -8.24 13.94 13.16
N SER A 14 -7.81 13.14 14.15
CA SER A 14 -8.69 12.44 15.09
C SER A 14 -9.77 13.36 15.69
N ARG A 15 -11.06 12.97 15.63
CA ARG A 15 -12.11 13.55 16.48
C ARG A 15 -12.24 12.75 17.77
N THR A 16 -12.46 13.43 18.88
CA THR A 16 -12.75 12.83 20.18
C THR A 16 -14.03 12.00 20.17
N HIS A 17 -13.85 10.68 20.29
CA HIS A 17 -14.71 9.62 20.85
C HIS A 17 -16.16 9.48 20.34
N ALA A 18 -16.41 8.38 19.62
CA ALA A 18 -17.67 7.66 19.69
C ALA A 18 -17.37 6.14 19.72
N LYS A 19 -17.81 5.46 20.80
CA LYS A 19 -17.53 4.03 21.06
C LYS A 19 -17.97 3.12 19.89
N GLY A 20 -17.03 2.37 19.31
CA GLY A 20 -17.28 1.30 18.35
C GLY A 20 -17.19 -0.10 18.97
N ALA A 21 -18.02 -1.03 18.49
CA ALA A 21 -18.11 -2.42 18.97
C ALA A 21 -16.85 -3.25 18.63
N ALA A 22 -16.58 -4.26 19.48
CA ALA A 22 -15.43 -5.16 19.35
C ALA A 22 -15.71 -6.28 18.33
N LEU A 23 -14.82 -6.47 17.36
CA LEU A 23 -14.78 -7.65 16.49
C LEU A 23 -13.91 -8.75 17.11
N GLY A 24 -14.39 -10.00 17.03
CA GLY A 24 -13.82 -11.18 17.68
C GLY A 24 -12.43 -11.58 17.15
N ARG A 25 -11.69 -12.34 17.97
CA ARG A 25 -10.38 -12.92 17.62
C ARG A 25 -10.51 -13.90 16.45
N PHE A 26 -9.66 -13.73 15.45
CA PHE A 26 -9.46 -14.70 14.37
C PHE A 26 -8.58 -15.86 14.87
N GLU A 27 -9.04 -17.09 14.65
CA GLU A 27 -8.31 -18.32 15.00
C GLU A 27 -7.33 -18.73 13.88
N THR A 28 -6.17 -19.24 14.28
CA THR A 28 -5.17 -19.86 13.40
C THR A 28 -5.67 -21.20 12.88
N VAL A 29 -5.65 -21.39 11.56
CA VAL A 29 -6.04 -22.65 10.89
C VAL A 29 -4.78 -23.41 10.47
N GLU A 30 -4.67 -24.69 10.82
CA GLU A 30 -3.53 -25.55 10.45
C GLU A 30 -3.64 -26.15 9.04
N GLY A 31 -2.49 -26.34 8.36
CA GLY A 31 -2.37 -27.06 7.08
C GLY A 31 -1.76 -26.23 5.94
N VAL A 32 -1.02 -26.90 5.04
CA VAL A 32 -0.49 -26.30 3.79
C VAL A 32 -1.64 -26.23 2.76
N ARG A 33 -1.86 -25.05 2.17
CA ARG A 33 -2.91 -24.76 1.19
C ARG A 33 -2.30 -24.23 -0.10
N GLU A 34 -2.93 -24.46 -1.23
CA GLU A 34 -2.63 -23.62 -2.39
C GLU A 34 -3.08 -22.18 -2.11
N SER A 35 -2.35 -21.20 -2.63
CA SER A 35 -2.73 -19.79 -2.52
C SER A 35 -4.16 -19.59 -3.08
N PRO A 36 -5.01 -18.75 -2.45
CA PRO A 36 -6.30 -18.34 -3.04
C PRO A 36 -6.15 -17.72 -4.45
N GLN A 37 -4.92 -17.33 -4.81
CA GLN A 37 -4.56 -16.78 -6.11
C GLN A 37 -4.04 -17.82 -7.12
N SER A 38 -4.08 -19.14 -6.82
CA SER A 38 -3.48 -20.21 -7.65
C SER A 38 -4.08 -20.36 -9.06
N GLY A 39 -5.12 -19.58 -9.41
CA GLY A 39 -5.68 -19.47 -10.76
C GLY A 39 -5.60 -18.08 -11.40
N LYS A 40 -5.05 -17.05 -10.73
CA LYS A 40 -4.83 -15.72 -11.32
C LYS A 40 -3.45 -15.71 -12.01
N PRO A 41 -3.36 -15.41 -13.32
CA PRO A 41 -2.11 -15.55 -14.08
C PRO A 41 -1.01 -14.58 -13.65
N CYS A 42 -1.31 -13.56 -12.83
CA CYS A 42 -0.36 -12.57 -12.33
C CYS A 42 -0.72 -12.11 -10.92
N THR A 43 0.28 -11.93 -10.06
CA THR A 43 0.13 -11.31 -8.72
C THR A 43 0.40 -9.80 -8.74
N ARG A 44 0.23 -9.20 -9.93
CA ARG A 44 0.46 -7.78 -10.19
C ARG A 44 -0.73 -6.96 -9.71
N LEU A 45 -0.45 -5.71 -9.32
CA LEU A 45 -1.50 -4.79 -8.90
C LEU A 45 -2.38 -4.33 -10.06
N GLU A 46 -1.90 -4.41 -11.31
CA GLU A 46 -2.60 -3.95 -12.52
C GLU A 46 -3.05 -2.48 -12.42
N LEU A 47 -2.28 -1.67 -11.70
CA LEU A 47 -2.46 -0.24 -11.65
C LEU A 47 -1.81 0.41 -12.87
N PRO A 48 -2.29 1.58 -13.30
CA PRO A 48 -1.58 2.40 -14.29
C PRO A 48 -0.12 2.61 -13.86
N LEU A 49 0.80 2.62 -14.83
CA LEU A 49 2.22 2.80 -14.58
C LEU A 49 2.67 4.22 -14.95
N PRO A 50 3.77 4.74 -14.39
CA PRO A 50 4.25 6.09 -14.71
C PRO A 50 4.59 6.34 -16.19
N ASN A 51 4.87 5.29 -16.96
CA ASN A 51 5.12 5.37 -18.41
C ASN A 51 3.85 5.24 -19.26
N SER A 52 2.71 4.92 -18.64
CA SER A 52 1.38 4.86 -19.25
C SER A 52 0.33 5.37 -18.24
N PRO A 53 0.39 6.67 -17.86
CA PRO A 53 -0.50 7.22 -16.84
C PRO A 53 -1.94 7.33 -17.35
N THR A 54 -2.90 7.28 -16.42
CA THR A 54 -4.31 7.55 -16.72
C THR A 54 -4.64 9.05 -16.59
N SER A 55 -5.63 9.52 -17.35
CA SER A 55 -6.23 10.86 -17.21
C SER A 55 -7.46 10.89 -16.31
N ASP A 56 -7.96 9.72 -15.91
CA ASP A 56 -9.29 9.58 -15.28
C ASP A 56 -9.27 9.92 -13.78
N GLY A 57 -8.08 10.19 -13.22
CA GLY A 57 -7.93 10.58 -11.81
C GLY A 57 -8.40 9.51 -10.83
N LEU A 58 -8.35 8.23 -11.22
CA LEU A 58 -8.88 7.11 -10.44
C LEU A 58 -8.34 7.15 -9.00
N PRO A 59 -9.21 7.03 -7.98
CA PRO A 59 -8.78 7.09 -6.60
C PRO A 59 -8.10 5.80 -6.17
N LEU A 60 -6.96 5.94 -5.49
CA LEU A 60 -6.19 4.89 -4.84
C LEU A 60 -6.12 5.18 -3.35
N LEU A 61 -6.73 4.30 -2.53
CA LEU A 61 -6.52 4.29 -1.10
C LEU A 61 -5.34 3.38 -0.75
N ILE A 62 -4.33 3.95 -0.11
CA ILE A 62 -3.20 3.22 0.45
C ILE A 62 -3.44 3.02 1.94
N TYR A 63 -3.76 1.78 2.32
CA TYR A 63 -3.92 1.38 3.70
C TYR A 63 -2.59 0.86 4.27
N GLY A 64 -2.06 1.61 5.23
CA GLY A 64 -0.89 1.20 6.00
C GLY A 64 0.35 2.06 5.73
N ARG A 65 0.65 2.86 6.77
CA ARG A 65 1.95 3.39 7.24
C ARG A 65 2.80 4.20 6.24
N SER A 66 3.13 5.41 6.69
CA SER A 66 4.10 6.36 6.12
C SER A 66 5.57 5.90 6.23
N ASN A 67 5.85 4.62 5.99
CA ASN A 67 7.19 4.01 6.02
C ASN A 67 7.86 4.05 4.63
N ALA A 68 9.02 3.40 4.48
CA ALA A 68 9.78 3.40 3.24
C ALA A 68 8.96 2.97 2.01
N THR A 69 8.14 1.91 2.14
CA THR A 69 7.29 1.42 1.05
C THR A 69 6.18 2.41 0.74
N GLY A 70 5.43 2.86 1.74
CA GLY A 70 4.32 3.82 1.54
C GLY A 70 4.79 5.12 0.87
N ALA A 71 5.98 5.61 1.22
CA ALA A 71 6.56 6.80 0.61
C ALA A 71 6.85 6.66 -0.88
N LEU A 72 7.26 5.47 -1.33
CA LEU A 72 7.46 5.18 -2.75
C LEU A 72 6.12 4.99 -3.47
N VAL A 73 5.19 4.24 -2.88
CA VAL A 73 3.87 3.96 -3.48
C VAL A 73 3.12 5.25 -3.79
N ILE A 74 3.13 6.24 -2.89
CA ILE A 74 2.53 7.56 -3.15
C ILE A 74 3.12 8.17 -4.42
N GLN A 75 4.44 8.25 -4.51
CA GLN A 75 5.12 8.89 -5.64
C GLN A 75 4.87 8.17 -6.96
N PHE A 76 4.91 6.83 -6.97
CA PHE A 76 4.59 6.03 -8.15
C PHE A 76 3.14 6.21 -8.58
N ALA A 77 2.19 6.13 -7.66
CA ALA A 77 0.77 6.30 -7.96
C ALA A 77 0.45 7.69 -8.52
N LYS A 78 1.05 8.75 -7.97
CA LYS A 78 0.92 10.11 -8.50
C LYS A 78 1.53 10.23 -9.90
N ALA A 79 2.70 9.64 -10.14
CA ALA A 79 3.32 9.62 -11.46
C ALA A 79 2.48 8.83 -12.49
N SER A 80 1.66 7.89 -12.03
CA SER A 80 0.69 7.13 -12.83
C SER A 80 -0.65 7.86 -13.10
N GLY A 81 -0.83 9.10 -12.59
CA GLY A 81 -2.05 9.88 -12.79
C GLY A 81 -3.21 9.54 -11.83
N LEU A 82 -2.93 8.85 -10.73
CA LEU A 82 -3.94 8.49 -9.73
C LEU A 82 -4.17 9.62 -8.71
N THR A 83 -5.37 9.64 -8.12
CA THR A 83 -5.69 10.44 -6.93
C THR A 83 -5.37 9.60 -5.70
N VAL A 84 -4.39 10.02 -4.91
CA VAL A 84 -3.84 9.21 -3.81
C VAL A 84 -4.40 9.69 -2.48
N VAL A 85 -5.08 8.78 -1.79
CA VAL A 85 -5.58 8.95 -0.44
C VAL A 85 -4.90 7.91 0.44
N MET A 86 -4.57 8.22 1.70
CA MET A 86 -3.86 7.26 2.53
C MET A 86 -4.17 7.34 4.04
N THR A 87 -3.83 6.28 4.77
CA THR A 87 -3.95 6.24 6.25
C THR A 87 -2.59 6.38 6.95
N ALA A 88 -2.39 7.45 7.74
CA ALA A 88 -1.15 7.73 8.48
C ALA A 88 -1.47 8.47 9.77
N SER A 89 -0.61 8.35 10.79
CA SER A 89 -0.75 9.21 11.97
C SER A 89 -0.70 10.67 11.55
N SER A 90 -1.55 11.53 12.14
CA SER A 90 -1.65 12.96 11.80
C SER A 90 -0.29 13.68 11.81
N ARG A 91 0.61 13.30 12.73
CA ARG A 91 2.00 13.81 12.79
C ARG A 91 2.82 13.61 11.50
N ASN A 92 2.41 12.69 10.62
CA ASN A 92 3.08 12.37 9.37
C ASN A 92 2.36 12.95 8.14
N PHE A 93 1.26 13.70 8.31
CA PHE A 93 0.49 14.28 7.20
C PHE A 93 1.33 15.21 6.31
N ASP A 94 2.15 16.06 6.90
CA ASP A 94 3.02 16.95 6.12
C ASP A 94 4.03 16.17 5.28
N ASN A 95 4.57 15.09 5.82
CA ASN A 95 5.47 14.21 5.09
C ASN A 95 4.76 13.58 3.87
N VAL A 96 3.60 12.98 4.06
CA VAL A 96 2.90 12.28 2.97
C VAL A 96 2.32 13.24 1.94
N LYS A 97 1.90 14.45 2.37
CA LYS A 97 1.54 15.56 1.49
C LYS A 97 2.74 15.98 0.63
N SER A 98 3.93 16.11 1.21
CA SER A 98 5.15 16.49 0.48
C SER A 98 5.59 15.46 -0.58
N LEU A 99 5.12 14.22 -0.45
CA LEU A 99 5.33 13.11 -1.40
C LEU A 99 4.26 13.06 -2.50
N GLY A 100 3.15 13.80 -2.34
CA GLY A 100 2.11 13.97 -3.35
C GLY A 100 0.74 13.38 -2.99
N ALA A 101 0.52 12.92 -1.75
CA ALA A 101 -0.82 12.48 -1.35
C ALA A 101 -1.82 13.64 -1.40
N ASP A 102 -3.02 13.38 -1.94
CA ASP A 102 -4.11 14.35 -2.08
C ASP A 102 -4.94 14.44 -0.79
N GLY A 103 -4.98 13.36 0.01
CA GLY A 103 -5.65 13.33 1.31
C GLY A 103 -5.10 12.29 2.29
N GLY A 104 -5.49 12.44 3.55
CA GLY A 104 -5.01 11.62 4.64
C GLY A 104 -6.01 11.46 5.78
N PHE A 105 -6.06 10.25 6.33
CA PHE A 105 -6.85 9.86 7.50
C PHE A 105 -5.96 9.35 8.63
N ASP A 106 -6.25 9.76 9.87
CA ASP A 106 -5.47 9.38 11.05
C ASP A 106 -5.92 8.06 11.65
N TYR A 107 -5.23 6.97 11.30
CA TYR A 107 -5.57 5.62 11.78
C TYR A 107 -5.50 5.43 13.30
N MET A 108 -4.91 6.37 14.06
CA MET A 108 -4.92 6.32 15.52
C MET A 108 -6.24 6.83 16.13
N ALA A 109 -7.14 7.36 15.31
CA ALA A 109 -8.49 7.72 15.69
C ALA A 109 -9.42 6.49 15.48
N ASP A 110 -9.91 5.90 16.58
CA ASP A 110 -10.93 4.82 16.60
C ASP A 110 -10.87 3.80 15.42
N THR A 111 -10.05 2.76 15.61
CA THR A 111 -9.61 1.77 14.61
C THR A 111 -10.69 0.92 13.92
N ASN A 112 -11.99 1.08 14.22
CA ASN A 112 -13.06 0.22 13.70
C ASN A 112 -14.10 0.93 12.82
N ILE A 113 -14.08 2.27 12.71
CA ILE A 113 -15.10 3.04 11.94
C ILE A 113 -14.49 3.74 10.72
N GLU A 114 -13.17 3.88 10.65
CA GLU A 114 -12.50 4.66 9.59
C GLU A 114 -12.25 3.91 8.28
N ASP A 115 -12.08 2.58 8.30
CA ASP A 115 -11.98 1.79 7.06
C ASP A 115 -13.24 1.96 6.21
N ILE A 116 -14.41 2.10 6.86
CA ILE A 116 -15.70 2.35 6.23
C ILE A 116 -15.74 3.71 5.53
N HIS A 117 -15.36 4.78 6.22
CA HIS A 117 -15.37 6.12 5.63
C HIS A 117 -14.31 6.31 4.54
N THR A 118 -13.15 5.67 4.69
CA THR A 118 -12.02 5.84 3.78
C THR A 118 -12.23 5.05 2.48
N VAL A 119 -12.77 3.84 2.58
CA VAL A 119 -13.14 3.03 1.42
C VAL A 119 -14.42 3.55 0.75
N ALA A 120 -15.37 4.12 1.51
CA ALA A 120 -16.53 4.82 0.93
C ALA A 120 -16.13 6.09 0.15
N ALA A 121 -15.03 6.75 0.52
CA ALA A 121 -14.51 7.92 -0.19
C ALA A 121 -13.93 7.60 -1.57
N LEU A 122 -13.71 6.32 -1.90
CA LEU A 122 -13.34 5.88 -3.25
C LEU A 122 -14.48 6.07 -4.27
N GLY A 123 -15.73 6.26 -3.82
CA GLY A 123 -16.88 6.44 -4.70
C GLY A 123 -17.19 5.17 -5.52
N ASP A 124 -17.66 5.36 -6.75
CA ASP A 124 -18.14 4.27 -7.64
C ASP A 124 -17.01 3.43 -8.28
N GLN A 125 -15.78 3.95 -8.30
CA GLN A 125 -14.62 3.36 -8.97
C GLN A 125 -13.35 3.69 -8.16
N GLY A 126 -12.56 2.70 -7.75
CA GLY A 126 -11.31 2.96 -7.03
C GLY A 126 -10.55 1.71 -6.62
N PHE A 127 -9.27 1.91 -6.33
CA PHE A 127 -8.38 0.84 -5.89
C PHE A 127 -8.12 0.95 -4.39
N TYR A 128 -8.19 -0.18 -3.69
CA TYR A 128 -7.73 -0.32 -2.32
C TYR A 128 -6.44 -1.14 -2.33
N LEU A 129 -5.37 -0.54 -1.85
CA LEU A 129 -4.08 -1.20 -1.67
C LEU A 129 -3.74 -1.25 -0.18
N ALA A 130 -3.78 -2.44 0.40
CA ALA A 130 -3.26 -2.66 1.74
C ALA A 130 -1.93 -3.39 1.73
N LEU A 131 -0.97 -2.88 2.50
CA LEU A 131 0.29 -3.59 2.76
C LEU A 131 0.12 -4.71 3.81
N ARG A 132 -1.00 -4.71 4.53
CA ARG A 132 -1.47 -5.88 5.28
C ARG A 132 -2.51 -6.63 4.46
N MET A 133 -2.35 -7.94 4.39
CA MET A 133 -3.33 -8.80 3.74
C MET A 133 -4.61 -8.79 4.57
N HIS A 134 -5.67 -8.16 4.05
CA HIS A 134 -7.03 -8.33 4.54
C HIS A 134 -7.73 -9.42 3.71
N PRO A 135 -8.64 -10.20 4.31
CA PRO A 135 -9.56 -11.03 3.54
C PRO A 135 -10.33 -10.17 2.54
N GLU A 136 -10.55 -10.67 1.30
CA GLU A 136 -11.24 -9.88 0.26
C GLU A 136 -12.67 -9.51 0.70
N GLU A 137 -13.29 -10.34 1.53
CA GLU A 137 -14.62 -10.15 2.09
C GLU A 137 -14.73 -8.87 2.92
N PHE A 138 -13.66 -8.49 3.63
CA PHE A 138 -13.64 -7.27 4.45
C PHE A 138 -13.80 -6.01 3.60
N VAL A 139 -13.19 -5.96 2.42
CA VAL A 139 -13.28 -4.80 1.52
C VAL A 139 -14.60 -4.79 0.79
N ALA A 140 -15.09 -5.96 0.36
CA ALA A 140 -16.37 -6.10 -0.29
C ALA A 140 -17.55 -5.70 0.62
N GLU A 141 -17.48 -6.01 1.92
CA GLU A 141 -18.49 -5.60 2.91
C GLU A 141 -18.60 -4.06 3.03
N ILE A 142 -17.53 -3.34 2.74
CA ILE A 142 -17.46 -1.88 2.90
C ILE A 142 -17.81 -1.17 1.60
N ASN A 143 -17.24 -1.61 0.48
CA ASN A 143 -17.53 -1.12 -0.85
C ASN A 143 -17.36 -2.24 -1.87
N GLU A 144 -18.47 -2.87 -2.23
CA GLU A 144 -18.53 -3.95 -3.23
C GLU A 144 -17.98 -3.54 -4.61
N ARG A 145 -17.86 -2.22 -4.89
CA ARG A 145 -17.34 -1.68 -6.14
C ARG A 145 -15.84 -1.36 -6.09
N ALA A 146 -15.24 -1.35 -4.89
CA ALA A 146 -13.81 -1.14 -4.76
C ALA A 146 -13.04 -2.39 -5.18
N THR A 147 -11.97 -2.21 -5.97
CA THR A 147 -11.10 -3.33 -6.35
C THR A 147 -9.97 -3.47 -5.33
N HIS A 148 -9.98 -4.57 -4.58
CA HIS A 148 -8.89 -4.93 -3.68
C HIS A 148 -7.66 -5.37 -4.47
N LYS A 149 -6.50 -4.76 -4.19
CA LYS A 149 -5.22 -5.10 -4.80
C LYS A 149 -4.22 -5.50 -3.71
N THR A 150 -3.69 -6.71 -3.82
CA THR A 150 -2.62 -7.23 -2.97
C THR A 150 -1.45 -7.66 -3.84
N THR A 151 -0.23 -7.50 -3.34
CA THR A 151 0.97 -8.02 -3.99
C THR A 151 1.86 -8.71 -2.97
N LEU A 152 2.68 -9.65 -3.45
CA LEU A 152 3.66 -10.36 -2.64
C LEU A 152 5.02 -10.27 -3.33
N ALA A 153 5.96 -9.53 -2.75
CA ALA A 153 7.21 -9.16 -3.42
C ALA A 153 8.04 -10.35 -3.94
N TYR A 154 7.93 -11.53 -3.31
CA TYR A 154 8.65 -12.74 -3.71
C TYR A 154 8.33 -13.20 -5.13
N THR A 155 7.14 -12.89 -5.66
CA THR A 155 6.75 -13.27 -7.02
C THR A 155 7.56 -12.55 -8.10
N ALA A 156 8.18 -11.41 -7.77
CA ALA A 156 9.07 -10.68 -8.68
C ALA A 156 10.31 -11.48 -9.12
N ILE A 157 10.68 -12.51 -8.35
CA ILE A 157 11.78 -13.42 -8.68
C ILE A 157 11.35 -14.38 -9.81
N GLY A 158 10.05 -14.67 -9.92
CA GLY A 158 9.50 -15.58 -10.93
C GLY A 158 9.63 -17.07 -10.61
N GLU A 159 10.24 -17.42 -9.47
CA GLU A 159 10.43 -18.80 -9.03
C GLU A 159 9.30 -19.25 -8.10
N ALA A 160 9.12 -20.58 -7.97
CA ALA A 160 8.21 -21.16 -6.99
C ALA A 160 8.75 -20.96 -5.56
N PHE A 161 7.86 -20.67 -4.61
CA PHE A 161 8.22 -20.52 -3.20
C PHE A 161 7.07 -20.89 -2.28
N GLN A 162 7.41 -21.10 -1.01
CA GLN A 162 6.45 -21.31 0.06
C GLN A 162 6.42 -20.10 1.00
N PHE A 163 5.22 -19.62 1.33
CA PHE A 163 5.01 -18.51 2.25
C PHE A 163 3.97 -18.90 3.31
N GLY A 164 4.46 -19.24 4.51
CA GLY A 164 3.62 -19.80 5.57
C GLY A 164 2.93 -21.09 5.10
N PRO A 165 1.59 -21.18 5.21
CA PRO A 165 0.87 -22.35 4.72
C PRO A 165 0.70 -22.36 3.20
N TYR A 166 1.04 -21.29 2.47
CA TYR A 166 0.71 -21.16 1.05
C TYR A 166 1.88 -21.53 0.13
N THR A 167 1.60 -22.29 -0.92
CA THR A 167 2.55 -22.55 -2.01
C THR A 167 2.22 -21.67 -3.22
N PHE A 168 3.26 -21.02 -3.76
CA PHE A 168 3.22 -20.22 -4.97
C PHE A 168 4.06 -20.91 -6.06
N ARG A 169 3.51 -21.00 -7.27
CA ARG A 169 4.23 -21.54 -8.43
C ARG A 169 5.02 -20.43 -9.12
N GLU A 170 5.95 -20.85 -9.96
CA GLU A 170 6.69 -19.97 -10.85
C GLU A 170 5.75 -19.14 -11.73
N ASN A 171 6.13 -17.87 -11.95
CA ASN A 171 5.36 -16.96 -12.78
C ASN A 171 6.29 -16.10 -13.64
N PRO A 172 6.56 -16.51 -14.89
CA PRO A 172 7.39 -15.76 -15.82
C PRO A 172 6.85 -14.34 -16.12
N GLY A 173 5.52 -14.15 -16.02
CA GLY A 173 4.89 -12.85 -16.24
C GLY A 173 5.21 -11.84 -15.14
N ASP A 174 5.27 -12.29 -13.89
CA ASP A 174 5.64 -11.44 -12.76
C ASP A 174 7.13 -11.07 -12.82
N LEU A 175 8.01 -11.99 -13.23
CA LEU A 175 9.43 -11.71 -13.48
C LEU A 175 9.64 -10.69 -14.60
N ALA A 176 8.98 -10.89 -15.74
CA ALA A 176 9.07 -9.96 -16.87
C ALA A 176 8.63 -8.55 -16.47
N PHE A 177 7.51 -8.45 -15.75
CA PHE A 177 7.04 -7.19 -15.19
C PHE A 177 8.06 -6.57 -14.23
N ALA A 178 8.61 -7.36 -13.30
CA ALA A 178 9.57 -6.86 -12.32
C ALA A 178 10.82 -6.28 -12.99
N ARG A 179 11.36 -6.99 -13.99
CA ARG A 179 12.48 -6.49 -14.82
C ARG A 179 12.18 -5.12 -15.41
N ASP A 180 11.04 -4.99 -16.08
CA ASP A 180 10.67 -3.74 -16.76
C ASP A 180 10.36 -2.62 -15.75
N PHE A 181 9.76 -2.98 -14.60
CA PHE A 181 9.49 -2.07 -13.51
C PHE A 181 10.76 -1.55 -12.84
N TRP A 182 11.80 -2.38 -12.65
CA TRP A 182 13.08 -1.94 -12.12
C TRP A 182 13.78 -0.94 -13.05
N ILE A 183 13.78 -1.19 -14.36
CA ILE A 183 14.33 -0.26 -15.36
C ILE A 183 13.59 1.08 -15.30
N LEU A 184 12.26 1.05 -15.21
CA LEU A 184 11.45 2.26 -15.06
C LEU A 184 11.77 3.00 -13.74
N GLY A 185 11.86 2.28 -12.63
CA GLY A 185 12.16 2.83 -11.31
C GLY A 185 13.53 3.50 -11.26
N GLU A 186 14.57 2.85 -11.79
CA GLU A 186 15.93 3.41 -11.90
C GLU A 186 15.93 4.72 -12.66
N LYS A 187 15.25 4.76 -13.82
CA LYS A 187 15.10 5.98 -14.62
C LYS A 187 14.42 7.08 -13.82
N LEU A 188 13.29 6.79 -13.17
CA LEU A 188 12.52 7.79 -12.42
C LEU A 188 13.29 8.34 -11.20
N ILE A 189 14.09 7.49 -10.54
CA ILE A 189 14.97 7.91 -9.44
C ILE A 189 16.11 8.80 -9.98
N THR A 190 16.75 8.38 -11.08
CA THR A 190 17.84 9.12 -11.72
C THR A 190 17.40 10.50 -12.21
N GLU A 191 16.19 10.59 -12.75
CA GLU A 191 15.57 11.86 -13.17
C GLU A 191 15.06 12.72 -11.99
N GLY A 192 15.14 12.23 -10.75
CA GLY A 192 14.64 12.92 -9.56
C GLY A 192 13.12 13.00 -9.46
N LYS A 193 12.39 12.28 -10.31
CA LYS A 193 10.91 12.21 -10.30
C LYS A 193 10.39 11.37 -9.13
N ILE A 194 11.18 10.41 -8.67
CA ILE A 194 10.92 9.63 -7.46
C ILE A 194 12.10 9.80 -6.50
N ARG A 195 11.78 10.17 -5.26
CA ARG A 195 12.77 10.36 -4.19
C ARG A 195 12.77 9.13 -3.28
N VAL A 196 13.97 8.64 -2.97
CA VAL A 196 14.16 7.56 -2.00
C VAL A 196 13.71 8.00 -0.61
N HIS A 197 13.28 7.05 0.21
CA HIS A 197 12.98 7.31 1.61
C HIS A 197 14.23 7.82 2.33
N ARG A 198 14.04 8.69 3.33
CA ARG A 198 15.14 9.35 4.04
C ARG A 198 16.04 8.30 4.70
N PRO A 199 17.32 8.16 4.30
CA PRO A 199 18.20 7.16 4.86
C PRO A 199 18.76 7.61 6.21
N LYS A 200 18.89 6.66 7.15
CA LYS A 200 19.66 6.81 8.38
C LYS A 200 20.97 6.02 8.20
N ILE A 201 22.06 6.72 7.92
CA ILE A 201 23.34 6.10 7.52
C ILE A 201 24.24 5.89 8.74
N ASN A 202 24.76 4.66 8.92
CA ASN A 202 25.76 4.30 9.93
C ASN A 202 25.43 4.75 11.37
N ALA A 203 24.14 4.71 11.76
CA ALA A 203 23.69 5.14 13.09
C ALA A 203 24.41 4.43 14.25
N HIS A 204 24.85 3.20 14.01
CA HIS A 204 25.49 2.33 15.01
C HIS A 204 26.95 2.00 14.67
N GLY A 205 27.56 2.74 13.75
CA GLY A 205 28.91 2.48 13.24
C GLY A 205 28.94 1.71 11.91
N THR A 206 30.09 1.14 11.58
CA THR A 206 30.33 0.39 10.33
C THR A 206 30.47 -1.11 10.55
N GLY A 207 30.23 -1.91 9.52
CA GLY A 207 30.41 -3.37 9.55
C GLY A 207 29.16 -4.13 10.01
N LEU A 208 29.25 -5.47 9.98
CA LEU A 208 28.08 -6.34 10.20
C LEU A 208 27.51 -6.26 11.62
N THR A 209 28.32 -5.94 12.63
CA THR A 209 27.82 -5.75 14.00
C THR A 209 26.88 -4.55 14.10
N ALA A 210 27.12 -3.48 13.33
CA ALA A 210 26.22 -2.32 13.29
C ALA A 210 24.89 -2.65 12.61
N VAL A 211 24.85 -3.63 11.69
CA VAL A 211 23.62 -4.10 11.04
C VAL A 211 22.69 -4.75 12.07
N LEU A 212 23.20 -5.55 12.99
CA LEU A 212 22.39 -6.20 14.03
C LEU A 212 21.66 -5.17 14.90
N ARG A 213 22.36 -4.11 15.32
CA ARG A 213 21.75 -2.99 16.06
C ARG A 213 20.72 -2.24 15.22
N GLY A 214 20.96 -2.08 13.92
CA GLY A 214 19.97 -1.53 13.00
C GLY A 214 18.71 -2.38 12.89
N LEU A 215 18.83 -3.71 12.92
CA LEU A 215 17.67 -4.62 12.93
C LEU A 215 16.88 -4.53 14.25
N GLU A 216 17.56 -4.33 15.38
CA GLU A 216 16.92 -4.07 16.67
C GLU A 216 16.12 -2.76 16.66
N ASP A 217 16.68 -1.69 16.09
CA ASP A 217 15.98 -0.42 15.86
C ASP A 217 14.68 -0.67 15.06
N VAL A 218 14.77 -1.36 13.91
CA VAL A 218 13.62 -1.65 13.05
C VAL A 218 12.57 -2.50 13.77
N GLY A 219 13.01 -3.52 14.52
CA GLY A 219 12.14 -4.36 15.35
C GLY A 219 11.42 -3.57 16.45
N GLY A 220 12.07 -2.52 16.98
CA GLY A 220 11.50 -1.55 17.91
C GLY A 220 10.63 -0.45 17.26
N GLY A 221 10.59 -0.37 15.93
CA GLY A 221 9.77 0.58 15.16
C GLY A 221 10.51 1.83 14.66
N LEU A 222 11.80 1.71 14.28
CA LEU A 222 12.68 2.82 13.89
C LEU A 222 13.35 2.65 12.52
#